data_AF-A0A7I9VEF7-F1
#
_entry.id   AF-A0A7I9VEF7-F1
#
_cell.length_a   1.000
_cell.length_b   1.000
_cell.length_c   1.000
_cell.angle_alpha   90.00
_cell.angle_beta   90.00
_cell.angle_gamma   90.00
#
_symmetry.space_group_name_H-M   'P 1'
#
loop_
_entity.id
_entity.type
_entity.pdbx_description
1 polymer ?
#
loop_
_entity_poly.entity_id
_entity_poly.type
_entity_poly.pdbx_seq_one_letter_code
_entity_poly.pdbx_strand_id
1 'polypeptide(L)'
;MRLFVGTARDRLRTVEPFDVPDGDGCIGLRRDGPHLTAVLTLAPGPPSPITLPDGPRTRVPLDDIACAMVRRDAHPLRVDVATRTLTSWGDGPAARAYRGLLGPLAPASHRTVALVVHLDPARFPDAVALRGGGSVGALRTAIWCVHRVIAACAAAGVRTRVLTAAELSADAAWTLDDAAVAARITPDGSEGTAPPLAADGQLIGADDGTPVALRVAGPSIPRVAVAADARTVRQTVVRSMALGVRTHVVTDRPDQWGPLVDAIGDPVLLSHGQAIPQTAQLVVGDTGEAIRARPGLTVLDVHRADPPPTASGCLLHQDPSDSAVLHLVTPGGLRTTVRTVTTPAERELTG
;
A
#
# COMPACT_ATOMS: atom_id res chain seq x y z
N MET A 1 24.04 -10.65 10.22
CA MET A 1 24.87 -11.54 9.37
C MET A 1 24.64 -13.00 9.80
N ARG A 2 23.80 -13.73 9.06
CA ARG A 2 23.70 -15.19 9.13
C ARG A 2 23.44 -15.69 7.70
N LEU A 3 24.46 -16.32 7.13
CA LEU A 3 24.44 -17.01 5.84
C LEU A 3 23.68 -18.32 5.99
N PHE A 4 22.60 -18.51 5.23
CA PHE A 4 22.04 -19.84 4.98
C PHE A 4 22.56 -20.32 3.63
N VAL A 5 23.48 -21.28 3.70
CA VAL A 5 23.91 -22.10 2.57
C VAL A 5 22.79 -23.10 2.30
N GLY A 6 21.97 -22.82 1.29
CA GLY A 6 20.97 -23.74 0.74
C GLY A 6 21.52 -24.41 -0.51
N THR A 7 21.66 -25.72 -0.43
CA THR A 7 22.20 -26.64 -1.45
C THR A 7 21.51 -26.53 -2.81
N ALA A 8 22.33 -26.54 -3.86
CA ALA A 8 21.93 -26.60 -5.26
C ALA A 8 21.00 -27.80 -5.54
N ARG A 9 19.72 -27.50 -5.82
CA ARG A 9 18.80 -28.41 -6.50
C ARG A 9 18.30 -27.73 -7.77
N ASP A 10 18.67 -28.35 -8.89
CA ASP A 10 18.09 -28.30 -10.23
C ASP A 10 17.47 -26.97 -10.68
N ARG A 11 18.30 -26.10 -11.28
CA ARG A 11 17.84 -24.93 -12.04
C ARG A 11 17.18 -25.42 -13.33
N LEU A 12 15.93 -25.86 -13.25
CA LEU A 12 15.02 -25.85 -14.39
C LEU A 12 15.05 -24.44 -14.98
N ARG A 13 15.25 -24.35 -16.31
CA ARG A 13 15.32 -23.09 -17.05
C ARG A 13 14.01 -22.32 -16.88
N THR A 14 13.91 -21.48 -15.85
CA THR A 14 12.90 -20.44 -15.77
C THR A 14 13.11 -19.53 -16.98
N VAL A 15 12.16 -19.55 -17.91
CA VAL A 15 12.16 -18.62 -19.04
C VAL A 15 11.92 -17.22 -18.47
N GLU A 16 12.69 -16.24 -18.94
CA GLU A 16 12.50 -14.84 -18.56
C GLU A 16 11.04 -14.43 -18.82
N PRO A 17 10.42 -13.63 -17.93
CA PRO A 17 9.11 -13.06 -18.20
C PRO A 17 9.06 -12.38 -19.57
N PHE A 18 7.91 -12.46 -20.24
CA PHE A 18 7.66 -11.82 -21.52
C PHE A 18 6.31 -11.10 -21.50
N ASP A 19 6.23 -10.01 -22.26
CA ASP A 19 5.01 -9.23 -22.37
C ASP A 19 4.14 -9.73 -23.52
N VAL A 20 2.83 -9.78 -23.27
CA VAL A 20 1.84 -9.99 -24.32
C VAL A 20 1.01 -8.72 -24.47
N PRO A 21 0.86 -8.19 -25.70
CA PRO A 21 0.04 -7.00 -25.95
C PRO A 21 -1.41 -7.20 -25.51
N ASP A 22 -1.96 -6.19 -24.82
CA ASP A 22 -3.34 -6.16 -24.33
C ASP A 22 -3.87 -4.72 -24.35
N GLY A 23 -4.66 -4.38 -25.36
CA GLY A 23 -5.10 -2.99 -25.61
C GLY A 23 -3.91 -2.04 -25.80
N ASP A 24 -3.91 -0.94 -25.06
CA ASP A 24 -2.83 0.07 -25.06
C ASP A 24 -1.65 -0.30 -24.14
N GLY A 25 -1.70 -1.47 -23.49
CA GLY A 25 -0.68 -1.93 -22.54
C GLY A 25 -0.20 -3.35 -22.81
N CYS A 26 0.45 -3.94 -21.80
CA CYS A 26 0.91 -5.32 -21.84
C CYS A 26 0.61 -6.06 -20.54
N ILE A 27 0.44 -7.38 -20.67
CA ILE A 27 0.38 -8.33 -19.58
C ILE A 27 1.70 -9.09 -19.55
N GLY A 28 2.44 -8.95 -18.45
CA GLY A 28 3.63 -9.74 -18.20
C GLY A 28 3.26 -11.17 -17.81
N LEU A 29 3.86 -12.15 -18.49
CA LEU A 29 3.70 -13.57 -18.19
C LEU A 29 5.06 -14.20 -17.95
N ARG A 30 5.14 -15.08 -16.94
CA ARG A 30 6.27 -15.99 -16.77
C ARG A 30 5.86 -17.40 -17.17
N ARG A 31 6.70 -18.06 -17.97
CA ARG A 31 6.50 -19.47 -18.34
C ARG A 31 7.36 -20.37 -17.45
N ASP A 32 6.72 -21.37 -16.89
CA ASP A 32 7.36 -22.48 -16.17
C ASP A 32 6.81 -23.81 -16.70
N GLY A 33 7.57 -24.44 -17.60
CA GLY A 33 7.11 -25.60 -18.37
C GLY A 33 5.79 -25.30 -19.12
N PRO A 34 4.71 -26.09 -18.88
CA PRO A 34 3.40 -25.85 -19.49
C PRO A 34 2.62 -24.70 -18.82
N HIS A 35 3.04 -24.26 -17.64
CA HIS A 35 2.31 -23.28 -16.84
C HIS A 35 2.70 -21.85 -17.21
N LEU A 36 1.71 -20.97 -17.15
CA LEU A 36 1.89 -19.53 -17.24
C LEU A 36 1.51 -18.91 -15.90
N THR A 37 2.26 -17.91 -15.47
CA THR A 37 1.98 -17.13 -14.26
C THR A 37 1.86 -15.66 -14.61
N ALA A 38 0.80 -15.02 -14.13
CA ALA A 38 0.60 -13.57 -14.16
C ALA A 38 0.51 -13.05 -12.72
N VAL A 39 0.95 -11.83 -12.46
CA VAL A 39 0.85 -11.21 -11.13
C VAL A 39 0.01 -9.93 -11.23
N LEU A 40 -0.98 -9.81 -10.35
CA LEU A 40 -1.88 -8.68 -10.22
C LEU A 40 -1.62 -8.01 -8.88
N THR A 41 -1.24 -6.73 -8.86
CA THR A 41 -1.21 -5.94 -7.62
C THR A 41 -2.60 -5.39 -7.32
N LEU A 42 -3.03 -5.42 -6.06
CA LEU A 42 -4.31 -4.86 -5.64
C LEU A 42 -4.07 -3.47 -5.00
N ALA A 43 -4.75 -2.46 -5.52
CA ALA A 43 -4.66 -1.11 -4.98
C ALA A 43 -5.68 -0.93 -3.84
N PRO A 44 -5.25 -0.47 -2.66
CA PRO A 44 -6.18 -0.18 -1.58
C PRO A 44 -7.06 1.03 -1.94
N GLY A 45 -8.26 1.04 -1.36
CA GLY A 45 -9.19 2.16 -1.44
C GLY A 45 -8.67 3.45 -0.77
N PRO A 46 -9.50 4.50 -0.74
CA PRO A 46 -9.15 5.73 -0.05
C PRO A 46 -8.86 5.45 1.44
N PRO A 47 -8.01 6.26 2.09
CA PRO A 47 -7.73 6.13 3.51
C PRO A 47 -8.99 6.38 4.34
N SER A 48 -9.18 5.54 5.37
CA SER A 48 -10.23 5.65 6.37
C SER A 48 -9.63 5.41 7.75
N PRO A 49 -10.11 6.08 8.81
CA PRO A 49 -9.72 5.77 10.18
C PRO A 49 -10.04 4.31 10.50
N ILE A 50 -9.14 3.67 11.24
CA ILE A 50 -9.35 2.31 11.74
C ILE A 50 -9.04 2.25 13.22
N THR A 51 -9.88 1.55 13.96
CA THR A 51 -9.65 1.24 15.37
C THR A 51 -8.68 0.07 15.48
N LEU A 52 -7.68 0.14 16.35
CA LEU A 52 -6.71 -0.93 16.55
C LEU A 52 -7.00 -1.73 17.83
N PRO A 53 -6.71 -3.04 17.87
CA PRO A 53 -6.20 -3.85 16.74
C PRO A 53 -7.30 -4.35 15.80
N ASP A 54 -8.57 -4.37 16.24
CA ASP A 54 -9.62 -5.20 15.63
C ASP A 54 -10.61 -4.48 14.71
N GLY A 55 -10.37 -3.20 14.41
CA GLY A 55 -11.26 -2.41 13.55
C GLY A 55 -11.47 -3.00 12.15
N PRO A 56 -12.58 -2.66 11.49
CA PRO A 56 -12.90 -3.22 10.17
C PRO A 56 -11.87 -2.76 9.13
N ARG A 57 -11.51 -3.68 8.24
CA ARG A 57 -10.56 -3.46 7.15
C ARG A 57 -11.17 -3.97 5.84
N THR A 58 -10.99 -3.24 4.76
CA THR A 58 -11.27 -3.78 3.42
C THR A 58 -10.30 -4.93 3.15
N ARG A 59 -10.84 -6.11 2.84
CA ARG A 59 -10.07 -7.34 2.61
C ARG A 59 -10.10 -7.72 1.13
N VAL A 60 -9.20 -8.63 0.75
CA VAL A 60 -9.21 -9.24 -0.58
C VAL A 60 -10.54 -10.00 -0.80
N PRO A 61 -11.21 -9.82 -1.95
CA PRO A 61 -12.51 -10.42 -2.22
C PRO A 61 -12.35 -11.89 -2.66
N LEU A 62 -12.03 -12.78 -1.71
CA LEU A 62 -11.76 -14.20 -2.02
C LEU A 62 -12.96 -14.89 -2.67
N ASP A 63 -14.17 -14.61 -2.18
CA ASP A 63 -15.40 -15.26 -2.67
C ASP A 63 -15.77 -14.82 -4.09
N ASP A 64 -15.63 -13.52 -4.40
CA ASP A 64 -15.84 -13.02 -5.76
C ASP A 64 -14.85 -13.61 -6.75
N ILE A 65 -13.56 -13.71 -6.35
CA ILE A 65 -12.53 -14.34 -7.17
C ILE A 65 -12.82 -15.84 -7.35
N ALA A 66 -13.22 -16.55 -6.29
CA ALA A 66 -13.60 -17.96 -6.36
C ALA A 66 -14.80 -18.19 -7.28
N CYS A 67 -15.84 -17.34 -7.20
CA CYS A 67 -16.98 -17.40 -8.13
C CYS A 67 -16.54 -17.20 -9.58
N ALA A 68 -15.55 -16.34 -9.81
CA ALA A 68 -14.94 -16.16 -11.13
C ALA A 68 -14.06 -17.34 -11.57
N MET A 69 -13.79 -18.35 -10.74
CA MET A 69 -13.09 -19.58 -11.12
C MET A 69 -14.01 -20.70 -11.63
N VAL A 70 -15.32 -20.67 -11.32
CA VAL A 70 -16.23 -21.83 -11.53
C VAL A 70 -16.89 -21.88 -12.93
N ARG A 71 -16.85 -20.82 -13.75
CA ARG A 71 -17.53 -20.79 -15.08
C ARG A 71 -16.73 -21.42 -16.25
N ARG A 72 -17.48 -22.02 -17.20
CA ARG A 72 -17.20 -23.30 -17.92
C ARG A 72 -16.39 -23.32 -19.24
N ASP A 73 -15.68 -22.27 -19.67
CA ASP A 73 -14.87 -22.33 -20.91
C ASP A 73 -13.36 -22.38 -20.67
N ALA A 74 -12.83 -21.59 -19.73
CA ALA A 74 -11.45 -21.68 -19.22
C ALA A 74 -11.37 -21.05 -17.83
N HIS A 75 -10.41 -21.44 -17.01
CA HIS A 75 -10.17 -20.79 -15.71
C HIS A 75 -8.69 -20.91 -15.30
N PRO A 76 -8.23 -20.07 -14.35
CA PRO A 76 -6.95 -20.30 -13.70
C PRO A 76 -6.93 -21.67 -13.00
N LEU A 77 -5.76 -22.30 -12.93
CA LEU A 77 -5.53 -23.50 -12.11
C LEU A 77 -5.71 -23.17 -10.63
N ARG A 78 -5.12 -22.06 -10.20
CA ARG A 78 -5.25 -21.49 -8.86
C ARG A 78 -4.87 -20.02 -8.88
N VAL A 79 -5.31 -19.29 -7.87
CA VAL A 79 -4.90 -17.93 -7.57
C VAL A 79 -4.34 -17.91 -6.15
N ASP A 80 -3.05 -17.65 -6.00
CA ASP A 80 -2.41 -17.50 -4.69
C ASP A 80 -2.45 -16.02 -4.28
N VAL A 81 -2.97 -15.71 -3.09
CA VAL A 81 -3.01 -14.36 -2.52
C VAL A 81 -1.78 -14.16 -1.66
N ALA A 82 -0.82 -13.40 -2.20
CA ALA A 82 0.46 -13.16 -1.55
C ALA A 82 0.46 -11.79 -0.86
N THR A 83 1.04 -11.72 0.34
CA THR A 83 1.15 -10.47 1.09
C THR A 83 2.57 -10.17 1.52
N ARG A 84 2.93 -8.89 1.52
CA ARG A 84 4.15 -8.39 2.18
C ARG A 84 3.75 -7.31 3.16
N THR A 85 4.08 -7.51 4.44
CA THR A 85 3.72 -6.59 5.51
C THR A 85 4.95 -6.17 6.29
N LEU A 86 5.10 -4.87 6.53
CA LEU A 86 6.08 -4.30 7.46
C LEU A 86 5.33 -3.59 8.59
N THR A 87 5.78 -3.73 9.83
CA THR A 87 5.12 -3.14 11.02
C THR A 87 5.77 -1.84 11.47
N SER A 88 7.08 -1.70 11.34
CA SER A 88 7.82 -0.45 11.54
C SER A 88 9.10 -0.48 10.71
N TRP A 89 9.67 0.69 10.41
CA TRP A 89 10.90 0.80 9.63
C TRP A 89 12.08 1.26 10.48
N GLY A 90 13.16 0.47 10.47
CA GLY A 90 14.43 0.83 11.11
C GLY A 90 14.39 0.93 12.65
N ASP A 91 15.45 1.53 13.20
CA ASP A 91 15.68 1.72 14.64
C ASP A 91 16.12 3.15 15.01
N GLY A 92 15.98 4.09 14.08
CA GLY A 92 16.26 5.51 14.29
C GLY A 92 15.34 6.18 15.34
N PRO A 93 15.60 7.46 15.66
CA PRO A 93 14.87 8.20 16.71
C PRO A 93 13.35 8.16 16.56
N ALA A 94 12.83 8.43 15.36
CA ALA A 94 11.40 8.35 15.06
C ALA A 94 10.81 6.94 15.29
N ALA A 95 11.49 5.89 14.80
CA ALA A 95 11.04 4.51 14.96
C ALA A 95 11.01 4.07 16.44
N ARG A 96 12.01 4.48 17.23
CA ARG A 96 12.04 4.21 18.68
C ARG A 96 10.94 4.94 19.44
N ALA A 97 10.77 6.24 19.19
CA ALA A 97 9.71 7.03 19.81
C ALA A 97 8.31 6.48 19.47
N TYR A 98 8.10 6.09 18.21
CA TYR A 98 6.83 5.54 17.73
C TYR A 98 6.53 4.14 18.30
N ARG A 99 7.52 3.24 18.38
CA ARG A 99 7.33 1.95 19.06
C ARG A 99 6.99 2.13 20.55
N GLY A 100 7.62 3.09 21.22
CA GLY A 100 7.28 3.45 22.59
C GLY A 100 5.84 3.96 22.74
N LEU A 101 5.34 4.71 21.76
CA LEU A 101 3.95 5.17 21.72
C LEU A 101 2.94 4.03 21.48
N LEU A 102 3.26 3.11 20.57
CA LEU A 102 2.38 1.99 20.22
C LEU A 102 2.27 0.94 21.33
N GLY A 103 3.30 0.80 22.16
CA GLY A 103 3.36 -0.24 23.19
C GLY A 103 3.28 -1.65 22.57
N PRO A 104 2.29 -2.49 22.94
CA PRO A 104 2.14 -3.84 22.39
C PRO A 104 1.52 -3.87 20.98
N LEU A 105 1.02 -2.74 20.47
CA LEU A 105 0.38 -2.68 19.16
C LEU A 105 1.43 -2.83 18.05
N ALA A 106 1.13 -3.67 17.07
CA ALA A 106 1.97 -3.87 15.89
C ALA A 106 1.19 -3.58 14.59
N PRO A 107 0.69 -2.34 14.40
CA PRO A 107 -0.02 -1.98 13.17
C PRO A 107 0.87 -2.18 11.95
N ALA A 108 0.27 -2.60 10.84
CA ALA A 108 0.98 -2.67 9.57
C ALA A 108 1.32 -1.25 9.08
N SER A 109 2.60 -0.92 9.03
CA SER A 109 3.13 0.30 8.40
C SER A 109 2.94 0.27 6.88
N HIS A 110 3.33 -0.84 6.26
CA HIS A 110 3.23 -1.06 4.82
C HIS A 110 2.62 -2.42 4.57
N ARG A 111 1.72 -2.48 3.59
CA ARG A 111 1.16 -3.73 3.10
C ARG A 111 1.01 -3.65 1.60
N THR A 112 1.58 -4.62 0.92
CA THR A 112 1.30 -4.87 -0.50
C THR A 112 0.66 -6.23 -0.62
N VAL A 113 -0.42 -6.30 -1.39
CA VAL A 113 -1.12 -7.53 -1.70
C VAL A 113 -1.03 -7.75 -3.21
N ALA A 114 -0.75 -8.98 -3.60
CA ALA A 114 -0.84 -9.40 -5.00
C ALA A 114 -1.60 -10.72 -5.14
N LEU A 115 -2.20 -10.91 -6.31
CA LEU A 115 -2.72 -12.19 -6.76
C LEU A 115 -1.71 -12.78 -7.74
N VAL A 116 -1.25 -14.00 -7.48
CA VAL A 116 -0.44 -14.79 -8.39
C VAL A 116 -1.36 -15.78 -9.09
N VAL A 117 -1.61 -15.53 -10.37
CA VAL A 117 -2.58 -16.29 -11.18
C VAL A 117 -1.84 -17.37 -11.97
N HIS A 118 -2.13 -18.64 -11.65
CA HIS A 118 -1.55 -19.79 -12.32
C HIS A 118 -2.47 -20.31 -13.42
N LEU A 119 -1.91 -20.54 -14.60
CA LEU A 119 -2.66 -20.83 -15.83
C LEU A 119 -2.03 -22.02 -16.54
N ASP A 120 -2.87 -22.87 -17.12
CA ASP A 120 -2.45 -23.97 -18.00
C ASP A 120 -3.47 -24.08 -19.15
N PRO A 121 -3.29 -23.29 -20.23
CA PRO A 121 -4.21 -23.30 -21.36
C PRO A 121 -4.32 -24.66 -22.05
N ALA A 122 -3.34 -25.56 -21.89
CA ALA A 122 -3.38 -26.88 -22.49
C ALA A 122 -4.49 -27.77 -21.93
N ARG A 123 -5.01 -27.46 -20.73
CA ARG A 123 -6.19 -28.12 -20.15
C ARG A 123 -7.52 -27.68 -20.77
N PHE A 124 -7.51 -26.63 -21.61
CA PHE A 124 -8.71 -26.06 -22.23
C PHE A 124 -8.57 -26.01 -23.75
N PRO A 125 -8.40 -27.16 -24.44
CA PRO A 125 -8.12 -27.20 -25.87
C PRO A 125 -9.22 -26.55 -26.72
N ASP A 126 -10.49 -26.70 -26.34
CA ASP A 126 -11.61 -26.07 -27.04
C ASP A 126 -11.56 -24.54 -26.95
N ALA A 127 -11.23 -24.02 -25.76
CA ALA A 127 -11.07 -22.60 -25.50
C ALA A 127 -9.90 -21.99 -26.29
N VAL A 128 -8.83 -22.76 -26.45
CA VAL A 128 -7.66 -22.41 -27.26
C VAL A 128 -8.01 -22.41 -28.75
N ALA A 129 -8.72 -23.44 -29.23
CA ALA A 129 -9.16 -23.54 -30.61
C ALA A 129 -10.07 -22.35 -31.01
N LEU A 130 -11.06 -22.02 -30.17
CA LEU A 130 -11.95 -20.86 -30.36
C LEU A 130 -11.19 -19.52 -30.43
N ARG A 131 -10.01 -19.43 -29.82
CA ARG A 131 -9.19 -18.21 -29.78
C ARG A 131 -8.07 -18.18 -30.83
N GLY A 132 -8.13 -19.06 -31.83
CA GLY A 132 -7.22 -19.11 -32.97
C GLY A 132 -6.20 -20.26 -32.95
N GLY A 133 -6.28 -21.14 -31.95
CA GLY A 133 -5.45 -22.34 -31.87
C GLY A 133 -3.96 -22.08 -31.59
N GLY A 134 -3.21 -23.16 -31.43
CA GLY A 134 -1.76 -23.12 -31.21
C GLY A 134 -1.34 -22.26 -30.02
N SER A 135 -0.14 -21.69 -30.10
CA SER A 135 0.44 -20.83 -29.05
C SER A 135 -0.31 -19.50 -28.87
N VAL A 136 -0.82 -18.93 -29.97
CA VAL A 136 -1.58 -17.66 -29.94
C VAL A 136 -2.91 -17.84 -29.21
N GLY A 137 -3.66 -18.91 -29.52
CA GLY A 137 -4.89 -19.26 -28.82
C GLY A 137 -4.64 -19.57 -27.33
N ALA A 138 -3.52 -20.22 -27.00
CA ALA A 138 -3.11 -20.46 -25.62
C ALA A 138 -2.87 -19.16 -24.85
N LEU A 139 -2.13 -18.21 -25.42
CA LEU A 139 -1.90 -16.90 -24.79
C LEU A 139 -3.18 -16.09 -24.65
N ARG A 140 -4.04 -16.06 -25.68
CA ARG A 140 -5.36 -15.41 -25.60
C ARG A 140 -6.26 -16.02 -24.54
N THR A 141 -6.20 -17.34 -24.35
CA THR A 141 -6.92 -18.04 -23.28
C THR A 141 -6.38 -17.65 -21.91
N ALA A 142 -5.06 -17.58 -21.76
CA ALA A 142 -4.41 -17.11 -20.53
C ALA A 142 -4.82 -15.67 -20.18
N ILE A 143 -4.73 -14.74 -21.13
CA ILE A 143 -5.15 -13.34 -20.98
C ILE A 143 -6.62 -13.24 -20.58
N TRP A 144 -7.48 -14.03 -21.22
CA TRP A 144 -8.90 -14.06 -20.90
C TRP A 144 -9.18 -14.49 -19.45
N CYS A 145 -8.45 -15.49 -18.94
CA CYS A 145 -8.52 -15.88 -17.54
C CYS A 145 -8.02 -14.78 -16.58
N VAL A 146 -6.96 -14.05 -16.95
CA VAL A 146 -6.46 -12.90 -16.17
C VAL A 146 -7.51 -11.79 -16.09
N HIS A 147 -8.11 -11.41 -17.22
CA HIS A 147 -9.20 -10.42 -17.28
C HIS A 147 -10.41 -10.81 -16.44
N ARG A 148 -10.72 -12.12 -16.31
CA ARG A 148 -11.77 -12.58 -15.39
C ARG A 148 -11.46 -12.28 -13.94
N VAL A 149 -10.24 -12.51 -13.49
CA VAL A 149 -9.83 -12.21 -12.12
C VAL A 149 -9.86 -10.69 -11.87
N ILE A 150 -9.41 -9.90 -12.86
CA ILE A 150 -9.50 -8.43 -12.83
C ILE A 150 -10.96 -7.98 -12.71
N ALA A 151 -11.86 -8.53 -13.54
CA ALA A 151 -13.28 -8.20 -13.53
C ALA A 151 -13.96 -8.58 -12.21
N ALA A 152 -13.58 -9.72 -11.61
CA ALA A 152 -14.08 -10.14 -10.30
C ALA A 152 -13.66 -9.15 -9.19
N CYS A 153 -12.38 -8.75 -9.18
CA CYS A 153 -11.90 -7.74 -8.25
C CYS A 153 -12.61 -6.39 -8.46
N ALA A 154 -12.78 -5.96 -9.71
CA ALA A 154 -13.46 -4.71 -10.05
C ALA A 154 -14.95 -4.72 -9.62
N ALA A 155 -15.65 -5.85 -9.78
CA ALA A 155 -17.03 -6.01 -9.32
C ALA A 155 -17.15 -5.89 -7.79
N ALA A 156 -16.11 -6.32 -7.05
CA ALA A 156 -15.98 -6.13 -5.61
C ALA A 156 -15.41 -4.75 -5.20
N GLY A 157 -15.25 -3.81 -6.16
CA GLY A 157 -14.74 -2.47 -5.90
C GLY A 157 -13.21 -2.39 -5.69
N VAL A 158 -12.46 -3.45 -6.01
CA VAL A 158 -11.01 -3.51 -5.83
C VAL A 158 -10.31 -3.31 -7.17
N ARG A 159 -9.49 -2.26 -7.25
CA ARG A 159 -8.68 -1.99 -8.45
C ARG A 159 -7.47 -2.88 -8.48
N THR A 160 -7.19 -3.45 -9.64
CA THR A 160 -6.01 -4.28 -9.90
C THR A 160 -5.11 -3.66 -10.95
N ARG A 161 -3.82 -3.94 -10.87
CA ARG A 161 -2.85 -3.63 -11.93
C ARG A 161 -2.00 -4.85 -12.21
N VAL A 162 -2.00 -5.29 -13.47
CA VAL A 162 -1.15 -6.38 -13.95
C VAL A 162 0.30 -5.91 -13.99
N LEU A 163 1.24 -6.76 -13.59
CA LEU A 163 2.66 -6.49 -13.74
C LEU A 163 3.13 -6.76 -15.17
N THR A 164 4.06 -5.94 -15.66
CA THR A 164 4.78 -6.18 -16.92
C THR A 164 5.91 -7.20 -16.73
N ALA A 165 6.47 -7.71 -17.83
CA ALA A 165 7.62 -8.61 -17.80
C ALA A 165 8.84 -8.00 -17.09
N ALA A 166 9.07 -6.70 -17.28
CA ALA A 166 10.13 -5.96 -16.61
C ALA A 166 9.89 -5.90 -15.08
N GLU A 167 8.66 -5.65 -14.66
CA GLU A 167 8.29 -5.63 -13.24
C GLU A 167 8.38 -7.02 -12.61
N LEU A 168 7.96 -8.08 -13.31
CA LEU A 168 8.11 -9.46 -12.86
C LEU A 168 9.58 -9.89 -12.69
N SER A 169 10.47 -9.29 -13.48
CA SER A 169 11.91 -9.53 -13.41
C SER A 169 12.57 -8.74 -12.28
N ALA A 170 12.14 -7.49 -12.06
CA ALA A 170 12.68 -6.61 -11.03
C ALA A 170 12.15 -6.94 -9.62
N ASP A 171 10.88 -7.33 -9.50
CA ASP A 171 10.23 -7.67 -8.23
C ASP A 171 10.29 -9.18 -8.00
N ALA A 172 11.52 -9.68 -7.78
CA ALA A 172 11.78 -11.09 -7.53
C ALA A 172 10.91 -11.65 -6.40
N ALA A 173 10.46 -10.83 -5.45
CA ALA A 173 9.75 -11.31 -4.27
C ALA A 173 8.28 -11.75 -4.53
N TRP A 174 7.78 -11.72 -5.78
CA TRP A 174 6.52 -12.38 -6.14
C TRP A 174 6.79 -13.76 -6.78
N THR A 175 8.03 -14.25 -6.76
CA THR A 175 8.27 -15.69 -6.85
C THR A 175 7.59 -16.36 -5.66
N LEU A 176 6.87 -17.44 -5.96
CA LEU A 176 6.05 -18.19 -5.01
C LEU A 176 6.81 -18.75 -3.80
N ASP A 177 8.15 -18.75 -3.83
CA ASP A 177 8.98 -19.32 -2.78
C ASP A 177 9.23 -18.35 -1.61
N ASP A 178 9.13 -17.03 -1.81
CA ASP A 178 9.50 -16.01 -0.80
C ASP A 178 8.31 -15.18 -0.24
N ALA A 179 7.16 -15.18 -0.92
CA ALA A 179 5.97 -14.45 -0.46
C ALA A 179 5.07 -15.30 0.43
N ALA A 180 4.68 -14.78 1.60
CA ALA A 180 3.70 -15.45 2.46
C ALA A 180 2.33 -15.50 1.74
N VAL A 181 1.94 -16.70 1.32
CA VAL A 181 0.61 -16.98 0.76
C VAL A 181 -0.41 -16.94 1.90
N ALA A 182 -1.23 -15.90 1.92
CA ALA A 182 -2.27 -15.68 2.94
C ALA A 182 -3.55 -16.48 2.65
N ALA A 183 -3.84 -16.71 1.37
CA ALA A 183 -4.94 -17.52 0.91
C ALA A 183 -4.64 -18.14 -0.47
N ARG A 184 -5.28 -19.26 -0.77
CA ARG A 184 -5.24 -19.91 -2.08
C ARG A 184 -6.65 -20.13 -2.57
N ILE A 185 -6.91 -19.81 -3.83
CA ILE A 185 -8.22 -19.98 -4.46
C ILE A 185 -8.05 -20.97 -5.61
N THR A 186 -8.92 -21.96 -5.65
CA THR A 186 -8.99 -23.00 -6.68
C THR A 186 -10.43 -23.08 -7.19
N PRO A 187 -10.69 -23.81 -8.30
CA PRO A 187 -12.06 -24.04 -8.75
C PRO A 187 -12.95 -24.73 -7.69
N ASP A 188 -12.34 -25.48 -6.76
CA ASP A 188 -13.06 -26.23 -5.72
C ASP A 188 -13.35 -25.39 -4.46
N GLY A 189 -12.76 -24.19 -4.36
CA GLY A 189 -12.96 -23.28 -3.22
C GLY A 189 -11.71 -22.50 -2.84
N SER A 190 -11.81 -21.76 -1.72
CA SER A 190 -10.74 -20.96 -1.13
C SER A 190 -10.25 -21.56 0.20
N GLU A 191 -8.95 -21.49 0.42
CA GLU A 191 -8.27 -21.89 1.66
C GLU A 191 -7.49 -20.69 2.20
N GLY A 192 -7.42 -20.53 3.52
CA GLY A 192 -6.72 -19.43 4.19
C GLY A 192 -7.64 -18.26 4.57
N THR A 193 -7.05 -17.10 4.85
CA THR A 193 -7.80 -15.93 5.35
C THR A 193 -7.58 -14.74 4.43
N ALA A 194 -8.66 -14.05 4.07
CA ALA A 194 -8.61 -12.83 3.27
C ALA A 194 -7.77 -11.76 3.98
N PRO A 195 -6.57 -11.40 3.49
CA PRO A 195 -5.78 -10.37 4.14
C PRO A 195 -6.40 -8.99 3.90
N PRO A 196 -6.16 -8.02 4.80
CA PRO A 196 -6.46 -6.61 4.51
C PRO A 196 -5.77 -6.15 3.21
N LEU A 197 -6.42 -5.30 2.41
CA LEU A 197 -5.82 -4.72 1.20
C LEU A 197 -4.77 -3.65 1.53
N ALA A 198 -4.95 -2.96 2.64
CA ALA A 198 -4.11 -1.83 3.04
C ALA A 198 -3.34 -2.14 4.33
N ALA A 199 -2.28 -1.36 4.54
CA ALA A 199 -1.68 -1.20 5.85
C ALA A 199 -2.61 -0.38 6.76
N ASP A 200 -2.32 -0.41 8.06
CA ASP A 200 -3.08 0.31 9.08
C ASP A 200 -2.75 1.81 9.09
N GLY A 201 -1.57 2.18 8.59
CA GLY A 201 -1.07 3.54 8.60
C GLY A 201 -0.46 3.91 9.95
N GLN A 202 -0.52 5.18 10.30
CA GLN A 202 0.03 5.68 11.56
C GLN A 202 -1.06 5.90 12.59
N LEU A 203 -0.73 5.71 13.86
CA LEU A 203 -1.57 6.12 14.98
C LEU A 203 -1.81 7.64 14.89
N ILE A 204 -3.07 8.07 14.99
CA ILE A 204 -3.42 9.50 15.03
C ILE A 204 -3.78 9.90 16.46
N GLY A 205 -4.63 9.11 17.10
CA GLY A 205 -5.15 9.39 18.43
C GLY A 205 -5.81 8.16 19.04
N ALA A 206 -6.65 8.39 20.05
CA ALA A 206 -7.52 7.38 20.62
C ALA A 206 -8.95 7.91 20.74
N ASP A 207 -9.93 7.03 20.53
CA ASP A 207 -11.34 7.26 20.80
C ASP A 207 -11.75 6.42 22.01
N ASP A 208 -12.17 7.07 23.08
CA ASP A 208 -12.43 6.46 24.40
C ASP A 208 -11.33 5.47 24.86
N GLY A 209 -10.07 5.89 24.74
CA GLY A 209 -8.90 5.07 25.05
C GLY A 209 -8.54 4.01 24.02
N THR A 210 -9.39 3.77 23.01
CA THR A 210 -9.12 2.82 21.94
C THR A 210 -8.29 3.47 20.82
N PRO A 211 -7.12 2.94 20.46
CA PRO A 211 -6.23 3.56 19.48
C PRO A 211 -6.86 3.63 18.08
N VAL A 212 -6.68 4.75 17.38
CA VAL A 212 -7.17 4.98 16.02
C VAL A 212 -6.02 5.35 15.09
N ALA A 213 -5.85 4.57 14.02
CA ALA A 213 -4.85 4.79 12.99
C ALA A 213 -5.45 5.25 11.67
N LEU A 214 -4.64 5.94 10.87
CA LEU A 214 -4.99 6.44 9.55
C LEU A 214 -3.75 6.40 8.65
N ARG A 215 -3.93 5.96 7.40
CA ARG A 215 -2.90 6.14 6.37
C ARG A 215 -2.91 7.60 5.91
N VAL A 216 -1.79 8.29 6.11
CA VAL A 216 -1.59 9.68 5.64
C VAL A 216 -0.71 9.77 4.41
N ALA A 217 -0.04 8.68 4.02
CA ALA A 217 0.85 8.61 2.87
C ALA A 217 0.74 7.25 2.18
N GLY A 218 1.00 7.25 0.87
CA GLY A 218 1.09 6.03 0.06
C GLY A 218 0.56 6.21 -1.37
N PRO A 219 0.75 5.21 -2.23
CA PRO A 219 0.47 5.32 -3.67
C PRO A 219 -1.00 5.64 -4.03
N SER A 220 -1.96 5.31 -3.15
CA SER A 220 -3.39 5.64 -3.34
C SER A 220 -3.83 6.92 -2.62
N ILE A 221 -2.89 7.63 -2.00
CA ILE A 221 -3.16 8.86 -1.23
C ILE A 221 -2.42 10.01 -1.92
N PRO A 222 -3.06 10.70 -2.87
CA PRO A 222 -2.41 11.81 -3.57
C PRO A 222 -2.27 13.04 -2.66
N ARG A 223 -3.20 13.23 -1.72
CA ARG A 223 -3.28 14.43 -0.91
C ARG A 223 -3.95 14.19 0.46
N VAL A 224 -3.43 14.87 1.48
CA VAL A 224 -3.96 14.95 2.84
C VAL A 224 -3.80 16.39 3.33
N ALA A 225 -4.75 16.89 4.11
CA ALA A 225 -4.67 18.20 4.75
C ALA A 225 -4.51 18.02 6.26
N VAL A 226 -3.70 18.88 6.88
CA VAL A 226 -3.56 18.97 8.34
C VAL A 226 -3.75 20.42 8.75
N ALA A 227 -4.80 20.71 9.51
CA ALA A 227 -5.08 22.01 10.11
C ALA A 227 -4.93 21.86 11.62
N ALA A 228 -3.70 22.05 12.11
CA ALA A 228 -3.35 21.84 13.50
C ALA A 228 -2.11 22.66 13.88
N ASP A 229 -1.83 22.73 15.18
CA ASP A 229 -0.61 23.32 15.72
C ASP A 229 0.66 22.63 15.18
N ALA A 230 1.79 23.35 15.26
CA ALA A 230 3.06 22.88 14.70
C ALA A 230 3.52 21.55 15.32
N ARG A 231 3.20 21.30 16.60
CA ARG A 231 3.54 20.06 17.30
C ARG A 231 2.79 18.87 16.70
N THR A 232 1.49 18.99 16.47
CA THR A 232 0.62 17.96 15.89
C THR A 232 1.02 17.67 14.44
N VAL A 233 1.37 18.71 13.68
CA VAL A 233 1.92 18.56 12.33
C VAL A 233 3.25 17.78 12.38
N ARG A 234 4.18 18.14 13.26
CA ARG A 234 5.45 17.42 13.43
C ARG A 234 5.25 15.99 13.91
N GLN A 235 4.29 15.70 14.79
CA GLN A 235 3.92 14.33 15.18
C GLN A 235 3.48 13.51 13.97
N THR A 236 2.64 14.08 13.11
CA THR A 236 2.19 13.43 11.86
C THR A 236 3.36 13.08 10.95
N VAL A 237 4.40 13.94 10.89
CA VAL A 237 5.64 13.71 10.14
C VAL A 237 6.52 12.66 10.81
N VAL A 238 6.75 12.74 12.12
CA VAL A 238 7.55 11.78 12.90
C VAL A 238 7.02 10.37 12.77
N ARG A 239 5.71 10.21 12.86
CA ARG A 239 5.07 8.91 12.71
C ARG A 239 5.20 8.38 11.29
N SER A 240 5.09 9.23 10.26
CA SER A 240 5.28 8.82 8.86
C SER A 240 6.70 8.28 8.61
N MET A 241 7.71 8.95 9.18
CA MET A 241 9.10 8.48 9.13
C MET A 241 9.29 7.14 9.84
N ALA A 242 8.63 6.93 10.98
CA ALA A 242 8.69 5.67 11.70
C ALA A 242 8.11 4.48 10.90
N LEU A 243 7.19 4.77 9.96
CA LEU A 243 6.70 3.78 8.99
C LEU A 243 7.67 3.57 7.82
N GLY A 244 8.70 4.40 7.66
CA GLY A 244 9.68 4.36 6.57
C GLY A 244 9.35 5.28 5.39
N VAL A 245 8.39 6.18 5.54
CA VAL A 245 7.99 7.11 4.48
C VAL A 245 9.03 8.22 4.38
N ARG A 246 9.75 8.25 3.25
CA ARG A 246 10.74 9.31 2.96
C ARG A 246 10.03 10.65 2.77
N THR A 247 10.27 11.55 3.71
CA THR A 247 9.51 12.79 3.86
C THR A 247 10.39 14.00 3.53
N HIS A 248 9.84 14.94 2.76
CA HIS A 248 10.49 16.20 2.46
C HIS A 248 9.58 17.37 2.84
N VAL A 249 10.11 18.36 3.55
CA VAL A 249 9.35 19.54 3.98
C VAL A 249 9.69 20.73 3.10
N VAL A 250 8.68 21.28 2.44
CA VAL A 250 8.77 22.57 1.75
C VAL A 250 8.15 23.62 2.65
N THR A 251 8.95 24.59 3.08
CA THR A 251 8.53 25.58 4.08
C THR A 251 9.19 26.94 3.91
N ASP A 252 8.47 27.99 4.28
CA ASP A 252 8.95 29.37 4.49
C ASP A 252 9.41 29.63 5.94
N ARG A 253 9.34 28.61 6.83
CA ARG A 253 9.73 28.67 8.25
C ARG A 253 10.75 27.57 8.60
N PRO A 254 11.94 27.57 7.98
CA PRO A 254 12.92 26.49 8.14
C PRO A 254 13.41 26.31 9.60
N ASP A 255 13.39 27.37 10.39
CA ASP A 255 13.70 27.37 11.82
C ASP A 255 12.78 26.46 12.65
N GLN A 256 11.53 26.27 12.21
CA GLN A 256 10.56 25.39 12.90
C GLN A 256 10.78 23.90 12.61
N TRP A 257 11.57 23.58 11.59
CA TRP A 257 11.78 22.22 11.09
C TRP A 257 13.23 21.75 11.29
N GLY A 258 14.21 22.67 11.29
CA GLY A 258 15.63 22.37 11.48
C GLY A 258 15.92 21.47 12.70
N PRO A 259 15.44 21.81 13.92
CA PRO A 259 15.66 20.97 15.10
C PRO A 259 15.15 19.53 14.94
N LEU A 260 14.00 19.34 14.28
CA LEU A 260 13.48 18.00 14.01
C LEU A 260 14.35 17.26 12.98
N VAL A 261 14.77 17.93 11.91
CA VAL A 261 15.66 17.35 10.89
C VAL A 261 16.99 16.90 11.52
N ASP A 262 17.58 17.76 12.35
CA ASP A 262 18.82 17.47 13.08
C ASP A 262 18.64 16.31 14.06
N ALA A 263 17.51 16.28 14.79
CA ALA A 263 17.21 15.21 15.73
C ALA A 263 16.99 13.84 15.06
N ILE A 264 16.46 13.82 13.83
CA ILE A 264 16.31 12.59 13.05
C ILE A 264 17.66 12.14 12.48
N GLY A 265 18.49 13.08 12.01
CA GLY A 265 19.87 12.80 11.58
C GLY A 265 19.99 11.94 10.33
N ASP A 266 18.89 11.67 9.60
CA ASP A 266 18.85 10.90 8.37
C ASP A 266 18.25 11.76 7.24
N PRO A 267 19.09 12.34 6.35
CA PRO A 267 18.64 13.23 5.28
C PRO A 267 17.86 12.50 4.17
N VAL A 268 17.94 11.17 4.10
CA VAL A 268 17.16 10.37 3.15
C VAL A 268 15.74 10.16 3.67
N LEU A 269 15.58 10.04 5.00
CA LEU A 269 14.28 9.86 5.65
C LEU A 269 13.55 11.19 5.86
N LEU A 270 14.26 12.24 6.26
CA LEU A 270 13.72 13.60 6.44
C LEU A 270 14.68 14.66 5.92
N SER A 271 14.17 15.51 5.05
CA SER A 271 14.87 16.71 4.59
C SER A 271 13.91 17.89 4.50
N HIS A 272 14.45 19.10 4.37
CA HIS A 272 13.67 20.31 4.11
C HIS A 272 14.36 21.17 3.05
N GLY A 273 13.58 21.97 2.32
CA GLY A 273 14.09 22.84 1.27
C GLY A 273 13.04 23.14 0.20
N GLN A 274 13.41 23.91 -0.82
CA GLN A 274 12.52 24.22 -1.95
C GLN A 274 12.58 23.13 -3.03
N ALA A 275 13.71 22.45 -3.18
CA ALA A 275 13.91 21.42 -4.19
C ALA A 275 13.48 20.04 -3.68
N ILE A 276 12.34 19.56 -4.18
CA ILE A 276 11.77 18.27 -3.79
C ILE A 276 12.60 17.10 -4.39
N PRO A 277 13.17 16.21 -3.57
CA PRO A 277 13.89 15.04 -4.07
C PRO A 277 12.99 14.07 -4.84
N GLN A 278 13.51 13.43 -5.88
CA GLN A 278 12.75 12.43 -6.64
C GLN A 278 12.35 11.23 -5.78
N THR A 279 13.15 10.90 -4.77
CA THR A 279 12.95 9.80 -3.83
C THR A 279 11.88 10.07 -2.76
N ALA A 280 11.43 11.33 -2.62
CA ALA A 280 10.39 11.69 -1.67
C ALA A 280 9.08 10.95 -1.97
N GLN A 281 8.49 10.37 -0.93
CA GLN A 281 7.20 9.69 -0.97
C GLN A 281 6.09 10.53 -0.32
N LEU A 282 6.48 11.37 0.64
CA LEU A 282 5.63 12.37 1.27
C LEU A 282 6.29 13.74 1.14
N VAL A 283 5.56 14.73 0.66
CA VAL A 283 5.96 16.13 0.72
C VAL A 283 5.03 16.88 1.65
N VAL A 284 5.59 17.49 2.68
CA VAL A 284 4.87 18.37 3.61
C VAL A 284 4.98 19.79 3.09
N GLY A 285 3.86 20.33 2.62
CA GLY A 285 3.75 21.73 2.24
C GLY A 285 3.38 22.58 3.44
N ASP A 286 4.39 23.10 4.13
CA ASP A 286 4.22 24.12 5.17
C ASP A 286 4.58 25.49 4.61
N THR A 287 3.85 25.89 3.57
CA THR A 287 3.97 27.15 2.85
C THR A 287 2.58 27.54 2.32
N GLY A 288 2.40 28.81 1.94
CA GLY A 288 1.21 29.26 1.24
C GLY A 288 1.16 28.80 -0.23
N GLU A 289 2.24 28.22 -0.75
CA GLU A 289 2.33 27.80 -2.15
C GLU A 289 1.81 26.37 -2.38
N ALA A 290 1.04 26.20 -3.46
CA ALA A 290 0.48 24.91 -3.82
C ALA A 290 1.55 23.97 -4.40
N ILE A 291 1.75 22.82 -3.75
CA ILE A 291 2.63 21.77 -4.26
C ILE A 291 1.85 20.87 -5.21
N ARG A 292 2.41 20.62 -6.40
CA ARG A 292 1.81 19.75 -7.40
C ARG A 292 2.01 18.27 -7.01
N ALA A 293 0.92 17.54 -6.84
CA ALA A 293 0.95 16.09 -6.69
C ALA A 293 1.42 15.41 -7.99
N ARG A 294 2.12 14.28 -7.86
CA ARG A 294 2.54 13.41 -8.96
C ARG A 294 2.31 11.94 -8.58
N PRO A 295 2.15 11.02 -9.55
CA PRO A 295 1.91 9.61 -9.24
C PRO A 295 2.93 9.05 -8.26
N GLY A 296 2.46 8.37 -7.21
CA GLY A 296 3.31 7.79 -6.16
C GLY A 296 3.83 8.77 -5.10
N LEU A 297 3.59 10.08 -5.24
CA LEU A 297 3.90 11.08 -4.22
C LEU A 297 2.62 11.53 -3.51
N THR A 298 2.63 11.49 -2.19
CA THR A 298 1.62 12.14 -1.36
C THR A 298 2.02 13.57 -1.03
N VAL A 299 1.09 14.52 -1.16
CA VAL A 299 1.24 15.88 -0.62
C VAL A 299 0.44 16.00 0.68
N LEU A 300 1.09 16.45 1.76
CA LEU A 300 0.45 16.83 3.01
C LEU A 300 0.46 18.35 3.12
N ASP A 301 -0.69 18.97 2.97
CA ASP A 301 -0.84 20.42 3.07
C ASP A 301 -1.05 20.82 4.53
N VAL A 302 -0.19 21.72 5.02
CA VAL A 302 -0.30 22.27 6.37
C VAL A 302 -1.09 23.58 6.30
N HIS A 303 -2.26 23.58 6.92
CA HIS A 303 -3.12 24.76 7.02
C HIS A 303 -2.90 25.45 8.37
N ARG A 304 -2.45 26.71 8.30
CA ARG A 304 -2.21 27.58 9.48
C ARG A 304 -3.49 28.23 10.01
N ALA A 305 -4.55 28.19 9.22
CA ALA A 305 -5.91 28.63 9.54
C ALA A 305 -6.87 27.50 9.15
N ASP A 306 -8.18 27.72 9.31
CA ASP A 306 -9.15 26.71 8.89
C ASP A 306 -9.00 26.37 7.40
N PRO A 307 -8.97 25.08 7.05
CA PRO A 307 -8.83 24.65 5.67
C PRO A 307 -10.10 24.99 4.90
N PRO A 308 -9.99 25.26 3.59
CA PRO A 308 -11.19 25.48 2.77
C PRO A 308 -12.08 24.22 2.80
N PRO A 309 -13.42 24.38 2.76
CA PRO A 309 -14.37 23.26 2.81
C PRO A 309 -14.23 22.27 1.64
N THR A 310 -13.46 22.63 0.61
CA THR A 310 -13.15 21.84 -0.58
C THR A 310 -11.81 21.09 -0.50
N ALA A 311 -11.17 21.05 0.67
CA ALA A 311 -9.92 20.31 0.87
C ALA A 311 -10.10 18.86 0.37
N SER A 312 -9.39 18.52 -0.70
CA SER A 312 -9.52 17.22 -1.36
C SER A 312 -8.64 16.21 -0.63
N GLY A 313 -9.23 15.12 -0.13
CA GLY A 313 -8.50 14.06 0.56
C GLY A 313 -8.99 13.83 2.00
N CYS A 314 -8.14 13.24 2.84
CA CYS A 314 -8.37 13.23 4.29
C CYS A 314 -7.96 14.57 4.89
N LEU A 315 -8.70 15.05 5.88
CA LEU A 315 -8.36 16.21 6.69
C LEU A 315 -8.19 15.79 8.16
N LEU A 316 -7.09 16.21 8.78
CA LEU A 316 -6.86 16.16 10.22
C LEU A 316 -7.03 17.59 10.75
N HIS A 317 -8.14 17.86 11.43
CA HIS A 317 -8.48 19.20 11.93
C HIS A 317 -8.47 19.22 13.46
N GLN A 318 -7.59 20.02 14.04
CA GLN A 318 -7.52 20.19 15.49
C GLN A 318 -8.68 21.06 15.97
N ASP A 319 -9.31 20.65 17.07
CA ASP A 319 -10.37 21.46 17.67
C ASP A 319 -9.76 22.77 18.20
N PRO A 320 -10.33 23.94 17.84
CA PRO A 320 -9.80 25.23 18.28
C PRO A 320 -9.95 25.47 19.79
N SER A 321 -10.86 24.76 20.45
CA SER A 321 -11.15 24.89 21.89
C SER A 321 -10.40 23.86 22.74
N ASP A 322 -9.97 22.75 22.15
CA ASP A 322 -9.23 21.69 22.85
C ASP A 322 -8.11 21.15 21.94
N SER A 323 -6.87 21.59 22.19
CA SER A 323 -5.69 21.16 21.41
C SER A 323 -5.39 19.66 21.54
N ALA A 324 -6.02 18.96 22.48
CA ALA A 324 -5.93 17.52 22.57
C ALA A 324 -6.90 16.79 21.63
N VAL A 325 -7.84 17.47 20.96
CA VAL A 325 -8.87 16.85 20.11
C VAL A 325 -8.56 17.07 18.63
N LEU A 326 -8.67 16.00 17.85
CA LEU A 326 -8.59 16.00 16.39
C LEU A 326 -9.85 15.42 15.77
N HIS A 327 -10.29 16.02 14.68
CA HIS A 327 -11.34 15.53 13.81
C HIS A 327 -10.72 15.03 12.50
N LEU A 328 -10.93 13.74 12.22
CA LEU A 328 -10.53 13.07 11.00
C LEU A 328 -11.71 13.11 10.04
N VAL A 329 -11.59 13.85 8.94
CA VAL A 329 -12.62 13.91 7.89
C VAL A 329 -12.09 13.16 6.68
N THR A 330 -12.80 12.11 6.26
CA THR A 330 -12.43 11.32 5.07
C THR A 330 -12.96 11.97 3.78
N PRO A 331 -12.48 11.55 2.59
CA PRO A 331 -13.02 12.04 1.32
C PRO A 331 -14.53 11.84 1.13
N GLY A 332 -15.13 10.88 1.85
CA GLY A 332 -16.58 10.64 1.86
C GLY A 332 -17.37 11.49 2.85
N GLY A 333 -16.72 12.42 3.56
CA GLY A 333 -17.33 13.29 4.57
C GLY A 333 -17.54 12.64 5.94
N LEU A 334 -17.18 11.36 6.12
CA LEU A 334 -17.22 10.72 7.44
C LEU A 334 -16.24 11.44 8.37
N ARG A 335 -16.75 11.90 9.52
CA ARG A 335 -15.99 12.55 10.59
C ARG A 335 -15.81 11.58 11.76
N THR A 336 -14.58 11.43 12.22
CA THR A 336 -14.23 10.66 13.43
C THR A 336 -13.45 11.57 14.38
N THR A 337 -13.85 11.62 15.64
CA THR A 337 -13.15 12.43 16.65
C THR A 337 -12.22 11.54 17.45
N VAL A 338 -10.99 12.00 17.66
CA VAL A 338 -9.98 11.30 18.46
C VAL A 338 -9.29 12.28 19.38
N ARG A 339 -8.79 11.81 20.53
CA ARG A 339 -7.86 12.56 21.36
C ARG A 339 -6.43 12.22 20.95
N THR A 340 -5.60 13.24 20.77
CA THR A 340 -4.17 13.10 20.52
C THR A 340 -3.50 12.32 21.65
N VAL A 341 -2.58 11.47 21.27
CA VAL A 341 -1.74 10.70 22.20
C VAL A 341 -0.29 11.02 21.89
N THR A 342 0.56 11.03 22.92
CA THR A 342 2.00 11.28 22.75
C THR A 342 2.78 10.70 23.93
N THR A 343 4.07 10.46 23.72
CA THR A 343 5.00 10.02 24.77
C THR A 343 6.05 11.12 25.04
N PRO A 344 6.77 11.08 26.17
CA PRO A 344 7.92 11.98 26.39
C PRO A 344 8.94 11.94 25.25
N ALA A 345 9.30 10.75 24.77
CA ALA A 345 10.26 10.58 23.67
C ALA A 345 9.76 11.16 22.33
N GLU A 346 8.46 11.09 22.03
CA GLU A 346 7.92 11.76 20.84
C GLU A 346 7.91 13.28 21.03
N ARG A 347 7.56 13.77 22.24
CA ARG A 347 7.59 15.22 22.55
C ARG A 347 8.99 15.82 22.42
N GLU A 348 10.02 15.10 22.84
CA GLU A 348 11.43 15.53 22.66
C GLU A 348 11.77 15.78 21.19
N LEU A 349 11.19 15.01 20.25
CA LEU A 349 11.38 15.24 18.82
C LEU A 349 10.50 16.37 18.27
N THR A 350 9.29 16.51 18.80
CA THR A 350 8.26 17.37 18.19
C THR A 350 8.15 18.75 18.80
N GLY A 351 8.82 19.05 19.92
CA GLY A 351 8.69 20.32 20.64
C GLY A 351 7.26 20.54 21.12
#